data_AF-A0A9J6FJU2-F1
#
_entry.id   AF-A0A9J6FJU2-F1
#
_cell.length_a   1.000
_cell.length_b   1.000
_cell.length_c   1.000
_cell.angle_alpha   90.00
_cell.angle_beta   90.00
_cell.angle_gamma   90.00
#
_symmetry.space_group_name_H-M   'P 1'
#
loop_
_entity.id
_entity.type
_entity.pdbx_description
1 polymer ?
#
loop_
_entity_poly.entity_id
_entity_poly.type
_entity_poly.pdbx_seq_one_letter_code
_entity_poly.pdbx_strand_id
1 'polypeptide(L)'
;MSSLRNRQALLERELQRSQEALIKMKQEQFHSVLAHLPEAQHLVVRECIQMSKCASPKGHRYSSNFLTMCMMLHIRSPASYSFLRESKLLPLPAVSTVRRYISMVTTESGFDETF
;
A
#
# COMPACT_ATOMS: atom_id res chain seq x y z
N MET A 1 24.54 -7.39 29.73
CA MET A 1 24.84 -6.44 28.62
C MET A 1 25.45 -7.08 27.36
N SER A 2 25.98 -8.31 27.41
CA SER A 2 26.56 -9.02 26.25
C SER A 2 25.51 -9.66 25.33
N SER A 3 24.43 -10.23 25.88
CA SER A 3 23.40 -10.92 25.08
C SER A 3 22.61 -9.99 24.13
N LEU A 4 22.33 -8.75 24.57
CA LEU A 4 21.64 -7.74 23.75
C LEU A 4 22.48 -7.30 22.54
N ARG A 5 23.79 -7.10 22.74
CA ARG A 5 24.72 -6.76 21.65
C ARG A 5 24.83 -7.91 20.64
N ASN A 6 24.87 -9.15 21.13
CA ASN A 6 24.88 -10.33 20.26
C ASN A 6 23.60 -10.44 19.44
N ARG A 7 22.44 -10.14 20.03
CA ARG A 7 21.16 -10.15 19.30
C ARG A 7 21.05 -9.01 18.29
N GLN A 8 21.55 -7.82 18.61
CA GLN A 8 21.62 -6.72 17.66
C GLN A 8 22.50 -7.08 16.46
N ALA A 9 23.70 -7.61 16.71
CA ALA A 9 24.61 -8.03 15.64
C ALA A 9 24.02 -9.16 14.77
N LEU A 10 23.22 -10.06 15.36
CA LEU A 10 22.49 -11.09 14.61
C LEU A 10 21.44 -10.46 13.68
N LEU A 11 20.62 -9.55 14.21
CA LEU A 11 19.56 -8.89 13.44
C LEU A 11 20.12 -8.06 12.29
N GLU A 12 21.23 -7.36 12.52
CA GLU A 12 21.93 -6.60 11.47
C GLU A 12 22.42 -7.52 10.33
N ARG A 13 22.97 -8.68 10.68
CA ARG A 13 23.39 -9.69 9.68
C ARG A 13 22.21 -10.28 8.91
N GLU A 14 21.11 -10.59 9.59
CA GLU A 14 19.89 -11.11 8.95
C GLU A 14 19.26 -10.08 8.01
N LEU A 15 19.22 -8.80 8.44
CA LEU A 15 18.75 -7.70 7.62
C LEU A 15 19.59 -7.55 6.35
N GLN A 16 20.92 -7.58 6.50
CA GLN A 16 21.85 -7.47 5.37
C GLN A 16 21.70 -8.63 4.39
N ARG A 17 21.59 -9.87 4.90
CA ARG A 17 21.34 -11.06 4.07
C ARG A 17 20.02 -10.94 3.29
N SER A 18 18.96 -10.43 3.92
CA SER A 18 17.68 -10.20 3.26
C SER A 18 17.79 -9.16 2.14
N GLN A 19 18.50 -8.05 2.37
CA GLN A 19 18.74 -7.02 1.37
C GLN A 19 19.52 -7.55 0.16
N GLU A 20 20.58 -8.33 0.38
CA GLU A 20 21.37 -8.93 -0.70
C GLU A 20 20.55 -9.91 -1.54
N ALA A 21 19.66 -10.68 -0.91
CA ALA A 21 18.74 -11.58 -1.61
C ALA A 21 17.77 -10.79 -2.49
N LEU A 22 17.25 -9.65 -2.01
CA LEU A 22 16.36 -8.77 -2.76
C LEU A 22 17.07 -8.12 -3.97
N ILE A 23 18.33 -7.71 -3.84
CA ILE A 23 19.11 -7.14 -4.96
C ILE A 23 19.34 -8.18 -6.06
N LYS A 24 19.53 -9.46 -5.68
CA LYS A 24 19.76 -10.56 -6.62
C LYS A 24 18.48 -11.05 -7.32
N MET A 25 17.30 -10.68 -6.82
CA MET A 25 16.03 -11.07 -7.44
C MET A 25 15.86 -10.39 -8.81
N LYS A 26 15.65 -11.20 -9.85
CA LYS A 26 15.38 -10.71 -11.22
C LYS A 26 13.93 -10.25 -11.34
N GLN A 27 13.70 -9.26 -12.21
CA GLN A 27 12.35 -8.74 -12.51
C GLN A 27 11.40 -9.83 -13.05
N GLU A 28 11.91 -10.83 -13.76
CA GLU A 28 11.13 -11.95 -14.31
C GLU A 28 10.49 -12.84 -13.23
N GLN A 29 11.20 -13.07 -12.12
CA GLN A 29 10.66 -13.82 -10.98
C GLN A 29 9.57 -13.04 -10.24
N PHE A 30 9.62 -11.71 -10.32
CA PHE A 30 8.62 -10.86 -9.70
C PHE A 30 7.29 -10.91 -10.46
N HIS A 31 7.34 -10.91 -11.80
CA HIS A 31 6.15 -11.04 -12.63
C HIS A 31 5.42 -12.38 -12.43
N SER A 32 6.16 -13.48 -12.26
CA SER A 32 5.54 -14.78 -12.00
C SER A 32 4.84 -14.83 -10.64
N VAL A 33 5.41 -14.21 -9.60
CA VAL A 33 4.75 -14.11 -8.29
C VAL A 33 3.48 -13.27 -8.37
N LEU A 34 3.53 -12.12 -9.06
CA LEU A 34 2.35 -11.29 -9.25
C LEU A 34 1.26 -12.03 -10.00
N ALA A 35 1.57 -12.81 -11.04
CA ALA A 35 0.57 -13.49 -11.86
C ALA A 35 -0.41 -14.39 -11.08
N HIS A 36 -0.03 -14.86 -9.89
CA HIS A 36 -0.88 -15.72 -9.04
C HIS A 36 -1.79 -14.94 -8.08
N LEU A 37 -1.63 -13.62 -7.98
CA LEU A 37 -2.43 -12.80 -7.08
C LEU A 37 -3.71 -12.30 -7.78
N PRO A 38 -4.80 -12.04 -7.02
CA PRO A 38 -5.95 -11.30 -7.53
C PRO A 38 -5.58 -9.87 -7.95
N GLU A 39 -6.31 -9.31 -8.91
CA GLU A 39 -6.00 -8.00 -9.49
C GLU A 39 -5.95 -6.85 -8.46
N ALA A 40 -6.83 -6.87 -7.46
CA ALA A 40 -6.79 -5.90 -6.36
C ALA A 40 -5.45 -5.93 -5.60
N GLN A 41 -4.87 -7.12 -5.43
CA GLN A 41 -3.58 -7.28 -4.75
C GLN A 41 -2.42 -6.85 -5.65
N HIS A 42 -2.49 -7.05 -6.96
CA HIS A 42 -1.49 -6.53 -7.91
C HIS A 42 -1.37 -5.03 -7.78
N LEU A 43 -2.52 -4.37 -7.68
CA LEU A 43 -2.62 -2.94 -7.62
C LEU A 43 -1.98 -2.39 -6.33
N VAL A 44 -2.25 -3.03 -5.18
CA VAL A 44 -1.60 -2.69 -3.90
C VAL A 44 -0.09 -2.85 -3.99
N VAL A 45 0.38 -4.01 -4.47
CA VAL A 45 1.81 -4.30 -4.55
C VAL A 45 2.52 -3.32 -5.51
N ARG A 46 1.90 -2.99 -6.63
CA ARG A 46 2.43 -2.01 -7.59
C ARG A 46 2.58 -0.63 -6.94
N GLU A 47 1.57 -0.16 -6.21
CA GLU A 47 1.62 1.14 -5.52
C GLU A 47 2.68 1.14 -4.40
N CYS A 48 2.83 0.04 -3.64
CA CYS A 48 3.92 -0.10 -2.66
C CYS A 48 5.30 0.08 -3.29
N ILE A 49 5.53 -0.56 -4.44
CA ILE A 49 6.83 -0.50 -5.15
C ILE A 49 7.05 0.87 -5.79
N GLN A 50 6.00 1.48 -6.34
CA GLN A 50 6.12 2.84 -6.89
C GLN A 50 6.46 3.83 -5.78
N MET A 51 5.77 3.75 -4.65
CA MET A 51 6.02 4.62 -3.51
C MET A 51 7.38 4.41 -2.86
N SER A 52 7.90 3.18 -2.84
CA SER A 52 9.25 2.93 -2.32
C SER A 52 10.35 3.54 -3.19
N LYS A 53 10.07 3.80 -4.47
CA LYS A 53 11.01 4.47 -5.40
C LYS A 53 10.96 5.99 -5.30
N CYS A 54 9.90 6.56 -4.71
CA CYS A 54 9.75 8.00 -4.56
C CYS A 54 10.65 8.53 -3.44
N ALA A 55 11.39 9.60 -3.71
CA ALA A 55 12.26 10.26 -2.72
C ALA A 55 11.47 10.92 -1.57
N SER A 56 10.22 11.29 -1.82
CA SER A 56 9.34 11.91 -0.83
C SER A 56 7.96 11.23 -0.87
N PRO A 57 7.36 10.94 0.30
CA PRO A 57 6.00 10.40 0.38
C PRO A 57 4.92 11.47 0.14
N LYS A 58 5.30 12.76 0.02
CA LYS A 58 4.37 13.88 -0.17
C LYS A 58 4.08 14.09 -1.66
N GLY A 59 2.83 14.40 -1.99
CA GLY A 59 2.43 14.79 -3.34
C GLY A 59 2.30 13.62 -4.33
N HIS A 60 2.35 12.38 -3.87
CA HIS A 60 2.12 11.21 -4.72
C HIS A 60 0.73 11.24 -5.36
N ARG A 61 0.69 10.98 -6.66
CA ARG A 61 -0.55 10.85 -7.41
C ARG A 61 -0.93 9.38 -7.48
N TYR A 62 -1.97 9.02 -6.75
CA TYR A 62 -2.53 7.68 -6.76
C TYR A 62 -3.32 7.44 -8.05
N SER A 63 -3.26 6.20 -8.55
CA SER A 63 -4.13 5.77 -9.63
C SER A 63 -5.61 5.79 -9.23
N SER A 64 -6.51 6.00 -10.19
CA SER A 64 -7.96 6.03 -9.96
C SER A 64 -8.45 4.73 -9.31
N ASN A 65 -8.00 3.59 -9.82
CA ASN A 65 -8.37 2.27 -9.31
C ASN A 65 -7.89 2.06 -7.86
N PHE A 66 -6.70 2.57 -7.49
CA PHE A 66 -6.24 2.52 -6.10
C PHE A 66 -7.09 3.39 -5.19
N LEU A 67 -7.41 4.61 -5.63
CA LEU A 67 -8.29 5.50 -4.87
C LEU A 67 -9.66 4.87 -4.63
N THR A 68 -10.24 4.22 -5.64
CA THR A 68 -11.50 3.48 -5.50
C THR A 68 -11.39 2.37 -4.47
N MET A 69 -10.31 1.58 -4.52
CA MET A 69 -10.06 0.53 -3.51
C MET A 69 -9.90 1.13 -2.10
N CYS A 70 -9.17 2.25 -1.96
CA CYS A 70 -9.00 2.96 -0.69
C CYS A 70 -10.33 3.50 -0.15
N MET A 71 -11.22 4.01 -1.03
CA MET A 71 -12.57 4.43 -0.65
C MET A 71 -13.38 3.25 -0.12
N MET A 72 -13.42 2.14 -0.85
CA MET A 72 -14.14 0.92 -0.42
C MET A 72 -13.63 0.40 0.94
N LEU A 73 -12.31 0.38 1.13
CA LEU A 73 -11.68 -0.04 2.39
C LEU A 73 -12.06 0.91 3.54
N HIS A 74 -12.04 2.22 3.30
CA HIS A 74 -12.42 3.22 4.30
C HIS A 74 -13.90 3.14 4.66
N ILE A 75 -14.78 2.96 3.68
CA ILE A 75 -16.23 2.78 3.89
C ILE A 75 -16.48 1.54 4.75
N ARG A 76 -15.76 0.43 4.48
CA ARG A 76 -15.92 -0.82 5.22
C ARG A 76 -15.43 -0.73 6.66
N SER A 77 -14.27 -0.12 6.88
CA SER A 77 -13.70 0.06 8.21
C SER A 77 -12.75 1.26 8.25
N PRO A 78 -13.23 2.43 8.70
CA PRO A 78 -12.39 3.61 8.88
C PRO A 78 -11.24 3.36 9.88
N ALA A 79 -11.50 2.58 10.93
CA ALA A 79 -10.51 2.26 11.96
C ALA A 79 -9.37 1.41 11.41
N SER A 80 -9.68 0.35 10.65
CA SER A 80 -8.68 -0.49 10.01
C SER A 80 -7.88 0.30 8.97
N TYR A 81 -8.55 1.18 8.21
CA TYR A 81 -7.86 2.06 7.26
C TYR A 81 -6.82 2.96 7.97
N SER A 82 -7.21 3.62 9.06
CA SER A 82 -6.30 4.46 9.84
C SER A 82 -5.12 3.67 10.40
N PHE A 83 -5.40 2.49 10.99
CA PHE A 83 -4.35 1.61 11.52
C PHE A 83 -3.33 1.18 10.46
N LEU A 84 -3.79 0.74 9.29
CA LEU A 84 -2.91 0.31 8.18
C LEU A 84 -2.05 1.47 7.66
N ARG A 85 -2.60 2.68 7.64
CA ARG A 85 -1.87 3.88 7.23
C ARG A 85 -0.84 4.32 8.28
N GLU A 86 -1.24 4.38 9.55
CA GLU A 86 -0.40 4.84 10.66
C GLU A 86 0.76 3.90 10.93
N SER A 87 0.54 2.60 10.80
CA SER A 87 1.57 1.56 10.85
C SER A 87 2.53 1.58 9.65
N LYS A 88 2.25 2.39 8.62
CA LYS A 88 3.02 2.49 7.36
C LYS A 88 3.16 1.15 6.62
N LEU A 89 2.23 0.21 6.87
CA LEU A 89 2.20 -1.09 6.18
C LEU A 89 1.80 -0.94 4.71
N LEU A 90 0.91 0.01 4.43
CA LEU A 90 0.44 0.32 3.09
C LEU A 90 0.59 1.81 2.79
N PRO A 91 0.92 2.20 1.55
CA PRO A 91 1.05 3.59 1.15
C PRO A 91 -0.35 4.20 0.91
N LEU A 92 -1.16 4.28 1.97
CA LEU A 92 -2.54 4.75 1.85
C LEU A 92 -2.62 6.29 1.83
N PRO A 93 -3.51 6.87 1.00
CA PRO A 93 -3.82 8.29 1.05
C PRO A 93 -4.26 8.75 2.44
N ALA A 94 -4.11 10.04 2.73
CA ALA A 94 -4.65 10.61 3.96
C ALA A 94 -6.17 10.39 4.06
N VAL A 95 -6.67 10.19 5.28
CA VAL A 95 -8.10 9.99 5.53
C VAL A 95 -8.93 11.16 5.00
N SER A 96 -8.43 12.39 5.13
CA SER A 96 -9.05 13.59 4.53
C SER A 96 -9.17 13.50 3.02
N THR A 97 -8.14 12.97 2.33
CA THR A 97 -8.17 12.73 0.89
C THR A 97 -9.25 11.73 0.52
N VAL A 98 -9.30 10.58 1.19
CA VAL A 98 -10.31 9.55 0.89
C VAL A 98 -11.73 10.05 1.16
N ARG A 99 -11.96 10.73 2.29
CA ARG A 99 -13.26 11.34 2.59
C ARG A 99 -13.68 12.35 1.53
N ARG A 100 -12.75 13.17 1.04
CA ARG A 100 -13.02 14.11 -0.06
C ARG A 100 -13.46 13.39 -1.33
N TYR A 101 -12.79 12.29 -1.69
CA TYR A 101 -13.20 11.50 -2.86
C TYR A 101 -14.56 10.84 -2.67
N ILE A 102 -14.85 10.30 -1.47
CA ILE A 102 -16.19 9.75 -1.16
C ILE A 102 -17.26 10.83 -1.31
N SER A 103 -17.03 12.05 -0.80
CA SER A 103 -17.99 13.15 -0.94
C SER A 103 -18.18 13.66 -2.37
N MET A 104 -17.24 13.36 -3.27
CA MET A 104 -17.36 13.72 -4.69
C MET A 104 -18.22 12.73 -5.47
N VAL A 105 -18.51 11.55 -4.92
CA VAL A 105 -19.45 10.61 -5.53
C VAL A 105 -20.84 11.22 -5.42
N THR A 106 -21.41 11.58 -6.57
CA THR A 106 -22.73 12.20 -6.66
C THR A 106 -23.79 11.21 -6.20
N THR A 107 -24.52 11.58 -5.16
CA THR A 107 -25.76 10.90 -4.76
C THR A 107 -26.89 11.88 -5.01
N GLU A 108 -27.47 11.83 -6.21
CA GLU A 108 -28.64 12.64 -6.52
C GLU A 108 -29.88 12.02 -5.90
N SER A 109 -30.80 12.86 -5.44
CA SER A 109 -32.11 12.41 -4.97
C SER A 109 -32.99 12.07 -6.17
N GLY A 110 -33.43 10.82 -6.28
CA GLY A 110 -34.26 10.39 -7.39
C GLY A 110 -33.99 8.94 -7.80
N PHE A 111 -34.63 8.52 -8.87
CA PHE A 111 -34.23 7.32 -9.58
C PHE A 111 -33.08 7.69 -10.52
N ASP A 112 -32.11 6.80 -10.64
CA ASP A 112 -31.07 6.93 -11.65
C ASP A 112 -31.75 6.84 -13.02
N GLU A 113 -31.57 7.88 -13.85
CA GLU A 113 -32.18 7.95 -15.18
C GLU A 113 -31.70 6.80 -16.10
N THR A 114 -30.59 6.16 -15.73
CA THR A 114 -29.97 5.05 -16.46
C THR A 114 -30.24 3.67 -15.85
N PHE A 115 -31.10 3.58 -14.82
CA PHE A 115 -31.48 2.31 -14.18
C PHE A 115 -32.40 1.44 -15.03
#